data_AF-A0A9E3ESA3-F1
#
_entry.id   AF-A0A9E3ESA3-F1
#
_cell.length_a   1.000
_cell.length_b   1.000
_cell.length_c   1.000
_cell.angle_alpha   90.00
_cell.angle_beta   90.00
_cell.angle_gamma   90.00
#
_symmetry.space_group_name_H-M   'P 1'
#
loop_
_entity.id
_entity.type
_entity.pdbx_description
1 polymer ?
#
loop_
_entity_poly.entity_id
_entity_poly.type
_entity_poly.pdbx_seq_one_letter_code
_entity_poly.pdbx_strand_id
1 'polypeptide(L)'
;MSDRFDVAARQAQGRPAVQDIQTYVQASHALGYAHPDLTAHDSQVRDWYDADAGLDLRVLDNDSAELLAAVRAIEEALWLQRAQVSQLAAAWAGPGADSATSYLQRHCDAAAEVARRVRAAADGYAALRDHLWQVIDDKTATTIAIDDRSQAQRSAWLAAAHSVITRAADS
;
A
#
# COMPACT_ATOMS: atom_id res chain seq x y z
N MET A 1 -1.76 16.57 -5.71
CA MET A 1 -1.62 15.48 -6.70
C MET A 1 -1.50 14.10 -6.02
N SER A 2 -2.30 13.81 -4.98
CA SER A 2 -2.23 12.52 -4.27
C SER A 2 -3.61 11.92 -3.98
N ASP A 3 -4.62 12.24 -4.81
CA ASP A 3 -5.98 11.71 -4.66
C ASP A 3 -6.08 10.23 -5.07
N ARG A 4 -5.08 9.74 -5.84
CA ARG A 4 -5.07 8.37 -6.37
C ARG A 4 -4.87 7.30 -5.29
N PHE A 5 -4.15 7.57 -4.20
CA PHE A 5 -3.77 6.56 -3.20
C PHE A 5 -4.50 6.75 -1.86
N ASP A 6 -5.65 7.41 -1.88
CA ASP A 6 -6.47 7.61 -0.68
C ASP A 6 -7.26 6.33 -0.34
N VAL A 7 -6.66 5.50 0.51
CA VAL A 7 -7.26 4.24 0.98
C VAL A 7 -8.55 4.49 1.75
N ALA A 8 -8.59 5.53 2.59
CA ALA A 8 -9.75 5.83 3.42
C ALA A 8 -10.94 6.27 2.56
N ALA A 9 -10.71 7.15 1.59
CA ALA A 9 -11.72 7.56 0.63
C ALA A 9 -12.20 6.38 -0.22
N ARG A 10 -11.28 5.50 -0.66
CA ARG A 10 -11.66 4.32 -1.43
C ARG A 10 -12.50 3.36 -0.62
N GLN A 11 -12.08 2.98 0.58
CA GLN A 11 -12.84 2.12 1.49
C GLN A 11 -14.22 2.72 1.80
N ALA A 12 -14.32 4.04 1.98
CA ALA A 12 -15.59 4.72 2.23
C ALA A 12 -16.63 4.50 1.12
N GLN A 13 -16.20 4.34 -0.14
CA GLN A 13 -17.10 4.03 -1.25
C GLN A 13 -17.76 2.65 -1.12
N GLY A 14 -17.07 1.66 -0.54
CA GLY A 14 -17.62 0.31 -0.33
C GLY A 14 -18.40 0.14 0.98
N ARG A 15 -18.32 1.09 1.92
CA ARG A 15 -19.01 1.00 3.22
C ARG A 15 -20.53 0.77 3.11
N PRO A 16 -21.28 1.41 2.19
CA PRO A 16 -22.70 1.13 2.03
C PRO A 16 -22.99 -0.34 1.66
N ALA A 17 -22.23 -0.90 0.71
CA ALA A 17 -22.38 -2.30 0.32
C ALA A 17 -22.09 -3.27 1.49
N VAL A 18 -21.07 -2.96 2.30
CA VAL A 18 -20.74 -3.74 3.51
C VAL A 18 -21.88 -3.70 4.53
N GLN A 19 -22.51 -2.54 4.71
CA GLN A 19 -23.65 -2.37 5.62
C GLN A 19 -24.85 -3.22 5.20
N ASP A 20 -25.15 -3.25 3.90
CA ASP A 20 -26.23 -4.07 3.36
C ASP A 20 -25.94 -5.56 3.54
N ILE A 21 -24.72 -6.00 3.20
CA ILE A 21 -24.27 -7.39 3.41
C ILE A 21 -24.35 -7.79 4.89
N GLN A 22 -23.87 -6.94 5.81
CA GLN A 22 -23.94 -7.19 7.24
C GLN A 22 -25.38 -7.38 7.71
N THR A 23 -26.31 -6.58 7.18
CA THR A 23 -27.75 -6.67 7.49
C THR A 23 -28.34 -8.00 7.01
N TYR A 24 -27.98 -8.45 5.80
CA TYR A 24 -28.43 -9.74 5.29
C TYR A 24 -27.88 -10.93 6.10
N VAL A 25 -26.61 -10.86 6.51
CA VAL A 25 -25.98 -11.88 7.35
C VAL A 25 -26.64 -11.96 8.72
N GLN A 26 -26.91 -10.81 9.36
CA GLN A 26 -27.61 -10.76 10.65
C GLN A 26 -29.03 -11.34 10.57
N ALA A 27 -29.80 -10.95 9.56
CA ALA A 27 -31.14 -11.49 9.36
C ALA A 27 -31.12 -13.01 9.10
N SER A 28 -30.15 -13.48 8.32
CA SER A 28 -29.97 -14.92 8.07
C SER A 28 -29.59 -15.65 9.37
N HIS A 29 -28.72 -15.05 10.19
CA HIS A 29 -28.33 -15.59 11.49
C HIS A 29 -29.50 -15.70 12.46
N ALA A 30 -30.37 -14.69 12.51
CA ALA A 30 -31.62 -14.74 13.26
C ALA A 30 -32.57 -15.87 12.81
N LEU A 31 -32.44 -16.35 11.57
CA LEU A 31 -33.18 -17.51 11.05
C LEU A 31 -32.43 -18.84 11.20
N GLY A 32 -31.28 -18.85 11.88
CA GLY A 32 -30.50 -20.05 12.20
C GLY A 32 -29.32 -20.32 11.26
N TYR A 33 -28.99 -19.43 10.32
CA TYR A 33 -27.75 -19.53 9.54
C TYR A 33 -26.55 -19.25 10.43
N ALA A 34 -25.54 -20.13 10.46
CA ALA A 34 -24.30 -19.88 11.20
C ALA A 34 -23.10 -20.10 10.28
N HIS A 35 -22.18 -19.15 10.27
CA HIS A 35 -20.89 -19.27 9.59
C HIS A 35 -19.81 -18.65 10.47
N PRO A 36 -18.75 -19.42 10.84
CA PRO A 36 -17.77 -18.98 11.82
C PRO A 36 -17.14 -17.63 11.48
N ASP A 37 -16.90 -17.38 10.20
CA ASP A 37 -16.24 -16.13 9.77
C ASP A 37 -17.18 -14.95 9.54
N LEU A 38 -18.51 -15.15 9.54
CA LEU A 38 -19.50 -14.11 9.22
C LEU A 38 -20.46 -13.80 10.36
N THR A 39 -20.69 -14.74 11.27
CA THR A 39 -21.73 -14.65 12.31
C THR A 39 -21.17 -14.78 13.73
N ALA A 40 -19.85 -14.65 13.93
CA ALA A 40 -19.27 -14.74 15.28
C ALA A 40 -19.66 -13.55 16.18
N HIS A 41 -19.89 -12.36 15.61
CA HIS A 41 -20.52 -11.21 16.28
C HIS A 41 -21.22 -10.29 15.26
N ASP A 42 -22.03 -9.36 15.76
CA ASP A 42 -22.93 -8.53 14.94
C ASP A 42 -22.21 -7.55 13.99
N SER A 43 -20.94 -7.23 14.25
CA SER A 43 -20.12 -6.36 13.39
C SER A 43 -19.12 -7.13 12.51
N GLN A 44 -19.15 -8.47 12.48
CA GLN A 44 -18.10 -9.30 11.90
C GLN A 44 -17.74 -8.94 10.46
N VAL A 45 -18.73 -8.72 9.59
CA VAL A 45 -18.49 -8.38 8.17
C VAL A 45 -17.83 -7.02 8.03
N ARG A 46 -18.26 -6.05 8.85
CA ARG A 46 -17.69 -4.71 8.89
C ARG A 46 -16.25 -4.74 9.37
N ASP A 47 -15.97 -5.48 10.42
CA ASP A 47 -14.65 -5.52 11.04
C ASP A 47 -13.63 -6.21 10.12
N TRP A 48 -14.05 -7.23 9.35
CA TRP A 48 -13.25 -7.79 8.25
C TRP A 48 -12.97 -6.78 7.13
N TYR A 49 -13.98 -6.00 6.75
CA TYR A 49 -13.81 -4.97 5.73
C TYR A 49 -12.90 -3.83 6.20
N ASP A 50 -12.92 -3.50 7.49
CA ASP A 50 -12.11 -2.45 8.09
C ASP A 50 -10.75 -2.94 8.62
N ALA A 51 -10.37 -4.20 8.37
CA ALA A 51 -9.09 -4.76 8.84
C ALA A 51 -7.84 -3.99 8.33
N ASP A 52 -7.98 -3.27 7.22
CA ASP A 52 -6.96 -2.41 6.61
C ASP A 52 -7.20 -0.92 6.90
N ALA A 53 -8.02 -0.59 7.90
CA ALA A 53 -8.22 0.78 8.36
C ALA A 53 -6.90 1.36 8.91
N GLY A 54 -6.59 2.59 8.48
CA GLY A 54 -5.36 3.30 8.88
C GLY A 54 -4.15 3.05 7.98
N LEU A 55 -4.28 2.22 6.94
CA LEU A 55 -3.25 2.09 5.91
C LEU A 55 -3.05 3.42 5.19
N ASP A 56 -1.84 3.98 5.29
CA ASP A 56 -1.47 5.26 4.65
C ASP A 56 -0.36 5.06 3.62
N LEU A 57 -0.77 4.98 2.35
CA LEU A 57 0.15 4.76 1.23
C LEU A 57 1.03 5.98 0.92
N ARG A 58 0.70 7.16 1.47
CA ARG A 58 1.51 8.37 1.28
C ARG A 58 2.81 8.28 2.06
N VAL A 59 2.85 7.50 3.14
CA VAL A 59 4.10 7.24 3.88
C VAL A 59 5.09 6.51 2.99
N LEU A 60 4.66 5.44 2.31
CA LEU A 60 5.51 4.69 1.36
C LEU A 60 5.95 5.54 0.16
N ASP A 61 5.07 6.43 -0.32
CA ASP A 61 5.38 7.38 -1.38
C ASP A 61 6.47 8.38 -0.96
N ASN A 62 6.34 8.93 0.25
CA ASN A 62 7.33 9.84 0.82
C ASN A 62 8.68 9.15 1.05
N ASP A 63 8.68 7.94 1.62
CA ASP A 63 9.91 7.16 1.85
C ASP A 63 10.64 6.90 0.52
N SER A 64 9.91 6.51 -0.54
CA SER A 64 10.48 6.33 -1.88
C SER A 64 11.07 7.63 -2.42
N ALA A 65 10.38 8.76 -2.24
CA ALA A 65 10.87 10.07 -2.67
C ALA A 65 12.14 10.51 -1.92
N GLU A 66 12.22 10.27 -0.61
CA GLU A 66 13.40 10.54 0.21
C GLU A 66 14.60 9.69 -0.20
N LEU A 67 14.40 8.40 -0.43
CA LEU A 67 15.44 7.50 -0.92
C LEU A 67 15.95 7.93 -2.29
N LEU A 68 15.06 8.32 -3.21
CA LEU A 68 15.45 8.84 -4.52
C LEU A 68 16.20 10.17 -4.42
N ALA A 69 15.87 11.03 -3.44
CA ALA A 69 16.63 12.25 -3.18
C ALA A 69 18.04 11.94 -2.68
N ALA A 70 18.19 10.96 -1.78
CA ALA A 70 19.50 10.50 -1.32
C ALA A 70 20.33 9.91 -2.47
N VAL A 71 19.72 9.12 -3.37
CA VAL A 71 20.41 8.59 -4.55
C VAL A 71 20.94 9.71 -5.45
N ARG A 72 20.12 10.74 -5.72
CA ARG A 72 20.57 11.89 -6.53
C ARG A 72 21.76 12.60 -5.89
N ALA A 73 21.74 12.81 -4.58
CA ALA A 73 22.85 13.42 -3.85
C ALA A 73 24.13 12.58 -3.91
N ILE A 74 24.02 11.25 -3.77
CA ILE A 74 25.17 10.33 -3.89
C ILE A 74 25.74 10.35 -5.31
N GLU A 75 24.88 10.34 -6.34
CA GLU A 75 25.31 10.36 -7.73
C GLU A 75 26.00 11.66 -8.13
N GLU A 76 25.53 12.80 -7.63
CA GLU A 76 26.19 14.09 -7.80
C GLU A 76 27.57 14.12 -7.14
N ALA A 77 27.68 13.66 -5.89
CA ALA A 77 28.95 13.57 -5.18
C ALA A 77 29.94 12.62 -5.89
N LEU A 78 29.46 11.48 -6.40
CA LEU A 78 30.26 10.53 -7.18
C LEU A 78 30.79 11.14 -8.48
N TRP A 79 29.96 11.92 -9.18
CA TRP A 79 30.38 12.60 -10.40
C TRP A 79 31.54 13.56 -10.11
N LEU A 80 31.42 14.36 -9.05
CA LEU A 80 32.47 15.29 -8.63
C LEU A 80 33.75 14.56 -8.20
N GLN A 81 33.62 13.50 -7.40
CA GLN A 81 34.76 12.72 -6.90
C GLN A 81 35.52 12.05 -8.06
N ARG A 82 34.82 11.50 -9.05
CA ARG A 82 35.45 10.93 -10.25
C ARG A 82 36.22 11.98 -11.06
N ALA A 83 35.69 13.20 -11.19
CA ALA A 83 36.40 14.29 -11.85
C ALA A 83 37.68 14.70 -11.10
N GLN A 84 37.63 14.75 -9.76
CA GLN A 84 38.79 15.05 -8.92
C GLN A 84 39.86 13.96 -8.99
N VAL A 85 39.47 12.68 -8.97
CA VAL A 85 40.40 11.55 -9.13
C VAL A 85 41.14 11.63 -10.47
N SER A 86 40.43 11.95 -11.55
CA SER A 86 41.04 12.13 -12.88
C SER A 86 42.05 13.28 -12.91
N GLN A 87 41.75 14.40 -12.24
CA GLN A 87 42.68 15.53 -12.14
C GLN A 87 43.92 15.19 -11.31
N LEU A 88 43.75 14.48 -10.19
CA LEU A 88 44.86 14.03 -9.35
C LEU A 88 45.80 13.08 -10.11
N ALA A 89 45.23 12.12 -10.83
CA ALA A 89 46.00 11.17 -11.65
C ALA A 89 46.77 11.84 -12.78
N ALA A 90 46.29 12.98 -13.30
CA ALA A 90 47.00 13.76 -14.32
C ALA A 90 48.14 14.61 -13.73
N ALA A 91 48.03 15.04 -12.48
CA ALA A 91 48.98 15.96 -11.83
C ALA A 91 50.09 15.25 -11.04
N TRP A 92 49.90 13.99 -10.66
CA TRP A 92 50.82 13.25 -9.79
C TRP A 92 51.10 11.85 -10.33
N ALA A 93 52.39 11.51 -10.47
CA ALA A 93 52.84 10.24 -11.05
C ALA A 93 53.76 9.45 -10.10
N GLY A 94 53.79 8.13 -10.30
CA GLY A 94 54.64 7.18 -9.58
C GLY A 94 53.83 6.17 -8.76
N PRO A 95 54.48 5.15 -8.17
CA PRO A 95 53.80 4.02 -7.53
C PRO A 95 52.84 4.40 -6.39
N GLY A 96 53.15 5.50 -5.68
CA GLY A 96 52.26 6.06 -4.66
C GLY A 96 50.99 6.69 -5.25
N ALA A 97 51.11 7.36 -6.40
CA ALA A 97 49.99 7.94 -7.13
C ALA A 97 49.06 6.84 -7.68
N ASP A 98 49.63 5.77 -8.21
CA ASP A 98 48.87 4.60 -8.71
C ASP A 98 48.07 3.95 -7.58
N SER A 99 48.70 3.78 -6.42
CA SER A 99 48.08 3.18 -5.23
C SER A 99 46.93 4.05 -4.70
N ALA A 100 47.13 5.37 -4.59
CA ALA A 100 46.11 6.32 -4.15
C ALA A 100 44.94 6.41 -5.12
N THR A 101 45.22 6.48 -6.43
CA THR A 101 44.19 6.50 -7.48
C THR A 101 43.35 5.22 -7.45
N SER A 102 44.00 4.06 -7.34
CA SER A 102 43.31 2.77 -7.24
C SER A 102 42.42 2.68 -6.00
N TYR A 103 42.86 3.23 -4.85
CA TYR A 103 42.05 3.28 -3.64
C TYR A 103 40.80 4.16 -3.83
N LEU A 104 40.97 5.35 -4.40
CA LEU A 104 39.86 6.28 -4.65
C LEU A 104 38.86 5.71 -5.68
N GLN A 105 39.34 5.01 -6.71
CA GLN A 105 38.47 4.31 -7.66
C GLN A 105 37.61 3.25 -6.97
N ARG A 106 38.20 2.39 -6.11
CA ARG A 106 37.43 1.41 -5.33
C ARG A 106 36.40 2.06 -4.41
N HIS A 107 36.72 3.23 -3.85
CA HIS A 107 35.75 3.99 -3.05
C HIS A 107 34.57 4.48 -3.89
N CYS A 108 34.83 5.04 -5.08
CA CYS A 108 33.79 5.42 -6.03
C CYS A 108 32.91 4.23 -6.45
N ASP A 109 33.52 3.06 -6.65
CA ASP A 109 32.78 1.84 -7.00
C ASP A 109 31.88 1.37 -5.85
N ALA A 110 32.39 1.40 -4.61
CA ALA A 110 31.60 1.07 -3.42
C ALA A 110 30.42 2.04 -3.23
N ALA A 111 30.63 3.35 -3.39
CA ALA A 111 29.58 4.35 -3.30
C ALA A 111 28.55 4.20 -4.45
N ALA A 112 28.97 3.82 -5.66
CA ALA A 112 28.06 3.52 -6.76
C ALA A 112 27.17 2.29 -6.46
N GLU A 113 27.71 1.26 -5.83
CA GLU A 113 26.90 0.11 -5.39
C GLU A 113 25.90 0.50 -4.29
N VAL A 114 26.28 1.37 -3.35
CA VAL A 114 25.35 1.92 -2.35
C VAL A 114 24.20 2.66 -3.04
N ALA A 115 24.49 3.56 -4.00
CA ALA A 115 23.45 4.28 -4.74
C ALA A 115 22.49 3.32 -5.46
N ARG A 116 23.02 2.26 -6.07
CA ARG A 116 22.20 1.20 -6.69
C ARG A 116 21.29 0.49 -5.69
N ARG A 117 21.79 0.14 -4.51
CA ARG A 117 21.02 -0.54 -3.46
C ARG A 117 19.90 0.35 -2.93
N VAL A 118 20.19 1.63 -2.70
CA VAL A 118 19.18 2.60 -2.24
C VAL A 118 18.11 2.81 -3.30
N ARG A 119 18.49 2.91 -4.58
CA ARG A 119 17.53 2.97 -5.70
C ARG A 119 16.63 1.74 -5.74
N ALA A 120 17.22 0.53 -5.64
CA ALA A 120 16.44 -0.70 -5.61
C ALA A 120 15.45 -0.77 -4.42
N ALA A 121 15.83 -0.22 -3.26
CA ALA A 121 14.93 -0.09 -2.12
C ALA A 121 13.78 0.88 -2.42
N ALA A 122 14.07 2.04 -3.00
CA ALA A 122 13.06 3.04 -3.39
C ALA A 122 12.05 2.47 -4.39
N ASP A 123 12.53 1.73 -5.40
CA ASP A 123 11.70 1.02 -6.37
C ASP A 123 10.82 -0.05 -5.69
N GLY A 124 11.37 -0.76 -4.71
CA GLY A 124 10.62 -1.73 -3.90
C GLY A 124 9.48 -1.10 -3.10
N TYR A 125 9.70 0.05 -2.46
CA TYR A 125 8.66 0.79 -1.75
C TYR A 125 7.56 1.29 -2.70
N ALA A 126 7.94 1.79 -3.88
CA ALA A 126 6.97 2.20 -4.90
C ALA A 126 6.12 1.02 -5.40
N ALA A 127 6.75 -0.13 -5.66
CA ALA A 127 6.05 -1.34 -6.06
C ALA A 127 5.10 -1.87 -4.97
N LEU A 128 5.53 -1.84 -3.71
CA LEU A 128 4.69 -2.21 -2.57
C LEU A 128 3.48 -1.28 -2.44
N ARG A 129 3.67 0.03 -2.55
CA ARG A 129 2.59 1.02 -2.53
C ARG A 129 1.54 0.72 -3.62
N ASP A 130 2.00 0.51 -4.85
CA ASP A 130 1.11 0.24 -5.98
C ASP A 130 0.37 -1.09 -5.83
N HIS A 131 1.04 -2.13 -5.32
CA HIS A 131 0.41 -3.42 -5.05
C HIS A 131 -0.65 -3.34 -3.94
N LEU A 132 -0.33 -2.68 -2.82
CA LEU A 132 -1.29 -2.48 -1.73
C LEU A 132 -2.50 -1.68 -2.20
N TRP A 133 -2.29 -0.64 -3.00
CA TRP A 133 -3.39 0.10 -3.61
C TRP A 133 -4.29 -0.80 -4.45
N GLN A 134 -3.71 -1.62 -5.33
CA GLN A 134 -4.49 -2.52 -6.17
C GLN A 134 -5.32 -3.51 -5.34
N VAL A 135 -4.76 -4.08 -4.27
CA VAL A 135 -5.49 -4.98 -3.39
C VAL A 135 -6.69 -4.28 -2.72
N ILE A 136 -6.51 -3.06 -2.23
CA ILE A 136 -7.60 -2.27 -1.62
C ILE A 136 -8.67 -1.92 -2.66
N ASP A 137 -8.26 -1.50 -3.85
CA ASP A 137 -9.16 -1.14 -4.93
C ASP A 137 -9.99 -2.35 -5.37
N ASP A 138 -9.34 -3.49 -5.61
CA ASP A 138 -9.98 -4.74 -6.01
C ASP A 138 -10.94 -5.27 -4.92
N LYS A 139 -10.54 -5.23 -3.64
CA LYS A 139 -11.41 -5.57 -2.50
C LYS A 139 -12.65 -4.71 -2.49
N THR A 140 -12.50 -3.40 -2.62
CA THR A 140 -13.60 -2.44 -2.57
C THR A 140 -14.52 -2.62 -3.79
N ALA A 141 -13.96 -2.73 -5.00
CA ALA A 141 -14.71 -2.96 -6.23
C ALA A 141 -15.50 -4.28 -6.17
N THR A 142 -14.87 -5.35 -5.68
CA THR A 142 -15.52 -6.65 -5.51
C THR A 142 -16.67 -6.58 -4.52
N THR A 143 -16.49 -5.88 -3.40
CA THR A 143 -17.52 -5.71 -2.37
C THR A 143 -18.75 -5.00 -2.95
N ILE A 144 -18.54 -3.90 -3.67
CA ILE A 144 -19.61 -3.17 -4.37
C ILE A 144 -20.29 -4.07 -5.41
N ALA A 145 -19.50 -4.76 -6.23
CA ALA A 145 -20.04 -5.64 -7.28
C ALA A 145 -20.84 -6.82 -6.73
N ILE A 146 -20.52 -7.33 -5.54
CA ILE A 146 -21.31 -8.36 -4.86
C ILE A 146 -22.68 -7.80 -4.45
N ASP A 147 -22.70 -6.63 -3.80
CA ASP A 147 -23.95 -6.01 -3.37
C ASP A 147 -24.83 -5.61 -4.58
N ASP A 148 -24.22 -5.09 -5.65
CA ASP A 148 -24.93 -4.71 -6.88
C ASP A 148 -25.62 -5.88 -7.60
N ARG A 149 -25.24 -7.13 -7.35
CA ARG A 149 -26.00 -8.30 -7.85
C ARG A 149 -27.43 -8.32 -7.31
N SER A 150 -27.65 -7.74 -6.14
CA SER A 150 -28.96 -7.65 -5.50
C SER A 150 -29.71 -6.35 -5.83
N GLN A 151 -29.16 -5.46 -6.67
CA GLN A 151 -29.65 -4.10 -6.87
C GLN A 151 -31.17 -4.03 -7.15
N ALA A 152 -31.69 -4.92 -7.98
CA ALA A 152 -33.12 -4.94 -8.33
C ALA A 152 -34.04 -5.31 -7.16
N GLN A 153 -33.56 -6.12 -6.20
CA GLN A 153 -34.35 -6.55 -5.03
C GLN A 153 -33.92 -5.87 -3.73
N ARG A 154 -32.81 -5.12 -3.72
CA ARG A 154 -32.13 -4.60 -2.52
C ARG A 154 -33.09 -3.96 -1.52
N SER A 155 -33.95 -3.05 -1.99
CA SER A 155 -34.93 -2.38 -1.12
C SER A 155 -35.89 -3.36 -0.43
N ALA A 156 -36.45 -4.31 -1.17
CA ALA A 156 -37.36 -5.31 -0.62
C ALA A 156 -36.65 -6.29 0.32
N TRP A 157 -35.44 -6.71 -0.02
CA TRP A 157 -34.64 -7.62 0.79
C TRP A 157 -34.17 -6.97 2.09
N LEU A 158 -33.71 -5.71 2.05
CA LEU A 158 -33.33 -4.97 3.25
C LEU A 158 -34.55 -4.78 4.16
N ALA A 159 -35.71 -4.43 3.63
CA ALA A 159 -36.93 -4.29 4.44
C ALA A 159 -37.31 -5.61 5.14
N ALA A 160 -37.22 -6.73 4.42
CA ALA A 160 -37.46 -8.06 4.99
C ALA A 160 -36.42 -8.41 6.07
N ALA A 161 -35.14 -8.14 5.82
CA ALA A 161 -34.04 -8.40 6.75
C ALA A 161 -34.22 -7.63 8.06
N HIS A 162 -34.54 -6.33 7.99
CA HIS A 162 -34.83 -5.53 9.19
C HIS A 162 -36.02 -6.08 9.98
N SER A 163 -37.11 -6.51 9.32
CA SER A 163 -38.25 -7.12 10.02
C SER A 163 -37.87 -8.41 10.77
N VAL A 164 -36.99 -9.22 10.19
CA VAL A 164 -36.47 -10.43 10.84
C VAL A 164 -35.62 -10.09 12.06
N ILE A 165 -34.69 -9.14 11.92
CA ILE A 165 -33.80 -8.71 13.01
C ILE A 165 -34.61 -8.14 14.17
N THR A 166 -35.56 -7.23 13.91
CA THR A 166 -36.41 -6.66 14.97
C THR A 166 -37.20 -7.75 15.70
N ARG A 167 -37.80 -8.70 14.95
CA ARG A 167 -38.57 -9.79 15.56
C ARG A 167 -37.71 -10.68 16.47
N ALA A 168 -36.46 -10.94 16.10
CA ALA A 168 -35.55 -11.74 16.91
C ALA A 168 -35.05 -11.01 18.16
N ALA A 169 -35.01 -9.67 18.14
CA ALA A 169 -34.67 -8.86 19.31
C ALA A 169 -35.82 -8.79 20.34
N ASP A 170 -37.07 -8.95 19.90
CA ASP A 170 -38.28 -8.89 20.72
C ASP A 170 -38.70 -10.26 21.33
N SER A 171 -38.01 -11.35 20.95
CA SER A 171 -38.31 -12.74 21.36
C SER A 171 -37.35 -13.27 22.41
#